data_AF-A0A963C7W9-F1
#
_entry.id   AF-A0A963C7W9-F1
#
_cell.length_a   1.000
_cell.length_b   1.000
_cell.length_c   1.000
_cell.angle_alpha   90.00
_cell.angle_beta   90.00
_cell.angle_gamma   90.00
#
_symmetry.space_group_name_H-M   'P 1'
#
loop_
_entity.id
_entity.type
_entity.pdbx_description
1 polymer ?
#
loop_
_entity_poly.entity_id
_entity_poly.type
_entity_poly.pdbx_seq_one_letter_code
_entity_poly.pdbx_strand_id
1 'polypeptide(L)' 'ALFAEVVKEAFSQRRKMLRNTLRERLGEEEWAELEIDPKRRAEELTVGDYVRIANRLSPPPDRSRES' A
#
# COMPACT_ATOMS: atom_id res chain seq x y z
N ALA A 1 4.09 11.58 3.98
CA ALA A 1 4.92 11.05 2.88
C ALA A 1 4.50 9.60 2.68
N LEU A 2 3.40 9.39 1.95
CA LEU A 2 2.59 8.19 2.08
C LEU A 2 3.31 6.89 1.70
N PHE A 3 4.16 6.94 0.66
CA PHE A 3 4.97 5.79 0.25
C PHE A 3 5.86 5.27 1.39
N ALA A 4 6.60 6.15 2.06
CA ALA A 4 7.49 5.76 3.16
C ALA A 4 6.72 5.19 4.35
N GLU A 5 5.52 5.69 4.62
CA GLU A 5 4.63 5.19 5.67
C GLU A 5 4.13 3.78 5.35
N VAL A 6 3.67 3.54 4.12
CA VAL A 6 3.24 2.21 3.64
C VAL A 6 4.39 1.20 3.72
N VAL A 7 5.58 1.56 3.25
CA VAL A 7 6.76 0.70 3.32
C VAL A 7 7.09 0.39 4.79
N LYS A 8 7.17 1.42 5.64
CA LYS A 8 7.44 1.24 7.07
C LYS A 8 6.44 0.30 7.74
N GLU A 9 5.15 0.43 7.41
CA GLU A 9 4.08 -0.38 7.99
C GLU A 9 4.15 -1.84 7.50
N ALA A 10 4.39 -2.06 6.20
CA ALA A 10 4.57 -3.40 5.66
C ALA A 10 5.77 -4.12 6.30
N PHE A 11 6.87 -3.42 6.56
CA PHE A 11 8.06 -3.99 7.21
C PHE A 11 7.99 -4.04 8.74
N SER A 12 7.02 -3.37 9.38
CA SER A 12 6.83 -3.41 10.84
C SER A 12 6.55 -4.83 11.35
N GLN A 13 5.95 -5.68 10.51
CA GLN A 13 5.64 -7.07 10.81
C GLN A 13 6.13 -8.00 9.68
N ARG A 14 7.44 -8.00 9.39
CA ARG A 14 8.09 -8.71 8.25
C ARG A 14 7.68 -10.17 8.01
N ARG A 15 7.18 -10.89 9.03
CA ARG A 15 6.74 -12.30 8.93
C ARG A 15 5.25 -12.48 8.69
N LYS A 16 4.47 -11.40 8.68
CA LYS A 16 3.03 -11.44 8.44
C LYS A 16 2.74 -11.11 6.97
N MET A 17 1.67 -11.71 6.47
CA MET A 17 1.11 -11.40 5.15
C MET A 17 0.63 -9.94 5.10
N LEU A 18 0.73 -9.32 3.92
CA LEU A 18 0.33 -7.92 3.71
C LEU A 18 -1.11 -7.61 4.13
N ARG A 19 -2.04 -8.55 3.89
CA ARG A 19 -3.44 -8.39 4.35
C ARG A 19 -3.55 -8.17 5.85
N ASN A 20 -2.60 -8.65 6.65
CA ASN A 20 -2.62 -8.46 8.09
C ASN A 20 -1.94 -7.15 8.49
N THR A 21 -0.88 -6.76 7.76
CA THR A 21 -0.10 -5.57 8.09
C THR A 21 -0.78 -4.29 7.61
N LEU A 22 -1.46 -4.32 6.46
CA LEU A 22 -2.13 -3.16 5.86
C LEU A 22 -3.67 -3.25 5.91
N ARG A 23 -4.24 -4.11 6.77
CA ARG A 23 -5.70 -4.30 6.89
C ARG A 23 -6.48 -3.02 7.21
N GLU A 24 -5.83 -2.06 7.87
CA GLU A 24 -6.46 -0.79 8.27
C GLU A 24 -6.46 0.22 7.13
N ARG A 25 -5.76 -0.09 6.02
CA ARG A 25 -5.62 0.79 4.86
C ARG A 25 -6.27 0.22 3.59
N LEU A 26 -6.23 -1.10 3.41
CA LEU A 26 -6.71 -1.78 2.22
C LEU A 26 -7.65 -2.94 2.60
N GLY A 27 -8.82 -2.98 1.98
CA GLY A 27 -9.75 -4.10 1.99
C GLY A 27 -9.46 -5.11 0.88
N GLU A 28 -10.28 -6.16 0.80
CA GLU A 28 -10.10 -7.23 -0.20
C GLU A 28 -10.30 -6.75 -1.64
N GLU A 29 -11.19 -5.80 -1.87
CA GLU A 29 -11.46 -5.24 -3.19
C GLU A 29 -10.27 -4.45 -3.73
N GLU A 30 -9.60 -3.65 -2.89
CA GLU A 30 -8.44 -2.88 -3.31
C GLU A 30 -7.24 -3.78 -3.64
N TRP A 31 -7.10 -4.92 -2.97
CA TRP A 31 -6.06 -5.90 -3.32
C TRP A 31 -6.29 -6.50 -4.71
N ALA A 32 -7.55 -6.76 -5.08
CA ALA A 32 -7.91 -7.22 -6.40
C ALA A 32 -7.66 -6.13 -7.47
N GLU A 33 -8.03 -4.87 -7.20
CA GLU A 33 -7.76 -3.72 -8.08
C GLU A 33 -6.26 -3.50 -8.33
N LEU A 34 -5.44 -3.70 -7.30
CA LEU A 34 -3.99 -3.50 -7.36
C LEU A 34 -3.25 -4.65 -8.08
N GLU A 35 -3.94 -5.77 -8.33
CA GLU A 35 -3.37 -7.02 -8.83
C GLU A 35 -2.20 -7.52 -7.95
N ILE A 36 -2.28 -7.31 -6.63
CA ILE A 36 -1.26 -7.71 -5.66
C ILE A 36 -1.82 -8.82 -4.78
N ASP A 37 -1.16 -9.98 -4.76
CA ASP A 37 -1.51 -11.04 -3.82
C ASP A 37 -1.26 -10.59 -2.37
N PRO A 38 -2.31 -10.45 -1.53
CA PRO A 38 -2.17 -9.92 -0.19
C PRO A 38 -1.69 -10.99 0.82
N LYS A 39 -1.46 -12.23 0.35
CA LYS A 39 -0.79 -13.31 1.10
C LYS A 39 0.74 -13.22 1.01
N ARG A 40 1.29 -12.39 0.14
CA ARG A 40 2.74 -12.13 0.09
C ARG A 40 3.23 -11.40 1.33
N ARG A 41 4.52 -11.57 1.64
CA ARG A 41 5.24 -10.80 2.67
C ARG A 41 5.82 -9.53 2.06
N ALA A 42 6.12 -8.56 2.91
CA ALA A 42 6.69 -7.27 2.50
C ALA A 42 7.98 -7.41 1.65
N GLU A 43 8.84 -8.36 1.99
CA GLU A 43 10.08 -8.64 1.26
C GLU A 43 9.89 -9.30 -0.12
N GLU A 44 8.69 -9.80 -0.41
CA GLU A 44 8.33 -10.46 -1.69
C GLU A 44 7.76 -9.47 -2.71
N LEU A 45 7.59 -8.20 -2.33
CA LEU A 45 7.05 -7.14 -3.19
C LEU A 45 8.18 -6.34 -3.85
N THR A 46 7.88 -5.85 -5.05
CA THR A 46 8.74 -4.91 -5.74
C THR A 46 8.47 -3.48 -5.27
N VAL A 47 9.42 -2.58 -5.54
CA VAL A 47 9.20 -1.14 -5.33
C VAL A 47 7.96 -0.64 -6.10
N GLY A 48 7.71 -1.18 -7.30
CA GLY A 48 6.55 -0.84 -8.12
C GLY A 48 5.22 -1.20 -7.44
N ASP A 49 5.15 -2.34 -6.74
CA ASP A 49 3.96 -2.74 -5.97
C ASP A 49 3.67 -1.74 -4.85
N TYR A 50 4.71 -1.29 -4.14
CA TYR A 50 4.57 -0.26 -3.11
C TYR A 50 4.13 1.09 -3.66
N VAL A 51 4.60 1.46 -4.86
CA VAL A 51 4.14 2.69 -5.54
C VAL A 51 2.66 2.60 -5.87
N ARG A 52 2.19 1.45 -6.38
CA ARG A 52 0.76 1.23 -6.67
C ARG A 52 -0.10 1.34 -5.41
N ILE A 53 0.32 0.68 -4.32
CA ILE A 53 -0.36 0.77 -3.02
C ILE A 53 -0.43 2.22 -2.55
N ALA A 54 0.70 2.93 -2.54
CA ALA A 54 0.76 4.31 -2.10
C ALA A 54 -0.10 5.24 -2.96
N ASN A 55 -0.11 5.03 -4.28
CA ASN A 55 -0.94 5.80 -5.20
C ASN A 55 -2.44 5.55 -4.98
N ARG A 56 -2.84 4.31 -4.66
CA ARG A 56 -4.24 3.97 -4.35
C ARG A 56 -4.72 4.57 -3.04
N LEU A 57 -3.83 4.67 -2.05
CA LEU A 57 -4.10 5.26 -0.74
C LEU A 57 -3.98 6.79 -0.74
N SER A 58 -3.29 7.38 -1.72
CA SER A 58 -3.18 8.82 -1.84
C SER A 58 -4.47 9.35 -2.45
N PRO A 59 -5.18 10.28 -1.80
CA PRO A 59 -6.13 11.09 -2.54
C PRO A 59 -5.38 11.82 -3.66
N PRO A 60 -6.03 12.05 -4.83
CA PRO A 60 -5.44 12.94 -5.82
C PRO A 60 -5.08 14.25 -5.09
N PRO A 61 -3.90 14.84 -5.36
CA PRO A 61 -3.54 16.10 -4.74
C PRO A 61 -4.72 17.06 -4.99
N ASP A 62 -5.21 17.66 -3.91
CA ASP A 62 -6.28 18.65 -3.98
C ASP A 62 -5.83 19.76 -4.92
N ARG A 63 -6.25 19.66 -6.20
CA ARG A 63 -5.87 20.60 -7.26
C ARG A 63 -6.51 21.98 -7.03
N SER A 64 -7.29 22.15 -5.97
CA SER A 64 -8.01 23.38 -5.64
C SER A 64 -7.13 24.47 -5.01
N ARG A 65 -5.81 24.25 -4.84
CA ARG A 65 -4.87 25.25 -4.30
C ARG A 65 -3.96 25.93 -5.32
N GLU A 66 -4.07 25.58 -6.61
CA GLU A 66 -3.46 26.34 -7.70
C GLU A 66 -4.52 27.23 -8.37
N SER A 67 -4.85 28.35 -7.72
CA SER A 67 -5.56 29.50 -8.33
C SER A 67 -5.20 30.76 -7.57
#